data_AF-A0A379UYK2-F1
#
_entry.id   AF-A0A379UYK2-F1
#
_cell.length_a   1.000
_cell.length_b   1.000
_cell.length_c   1.000
_cell.angle_alpha   90.00
_cell.angle_beta   90.00
_cell.angle_gamma   90.00
#
_symmetry.space_group_name_H-M   'P 1'
#
loop_
_entity.id
_entity.type
_entity.pdbx_description
1 polymer ?
#
loop_
_entity_poly.entity_id
_entity_poly.type
_entity_poly.pdbx_seq_one_letter_code
_entity_poly.pdbx_strand_id
1 'polypeptide(L)'
;MLRIADKTFDSHLFTGTGKFASSPLMVEAIRASGSQLVTLAMKRVDLRQHNDAILAPLIEAGVTLLPNTSGAKTAEEAIFAAQLAREALGTNWLKLEIHPDARWLLPDPIETLKAAEALVKQGFVVLPTAARIRCCASGWKRSAARR
;
A
#
# COMPACT_ATOMS: atom_id res chain seq x y z
N MET A 1 10.65 -5.74 17.88
CA MET A 1 10.99 -5.74 16.45
C MET A 1 9.94 -6.53 15.68
N LEU A 2 9.30 -5.86 14.73
CA LEU A 2 8.31 -6.40 13.79
C LEU A 2 9.01 -6.75 12.47
N ARG A 3 8.90 -8.00 12.00
CA ARG A 3 9.46 -8.43 10.71
C ARG A 3 8.35 -8.63 9.68
N ILE A 4 8.47 -7.99 8.53
CA ILE A 4 7.57 -8.16 7.37
C ILE A 4 8.46 -8.42 6.16
N ALA A 5 8.26 -9.55 5.47
CA ALA A 5 9.11 -9.99 4.36
C ALA A 5 10.62 -9.87 4.68
N ASP A 6 11.36 -9.08 3.90
CA ASP A 6 12.80 -8.83 3.99
C ASP A 6 13.19 -7.67 4.94
N LYS A 7 12.22 -6.97 5.55
CA LYS A 7 12.47 -5.80 6.40
C LYS A 7 12.10 -6.05 7.85
N THR A 8 12.85 -5.41 8.75
CA THR A 8 12.56 -5.39 10.19
C THR A 8 12.41 -3.96 10.67
N PHE A 9 11.39 -3.73 11.50
CA PHE A 9 11.03 -2.44 12.04
C PHE A 9 11.05 -2.51 13.57
N ASP A 10 11.59 -1.49 14.22
CA ASP A 10 11.48 -1.27 15.66
C ASP A 10 10.12 -0.68 16.02
N SER A 11 9.62 0.22 15.17
CA SER A 11 8.30 0.83 15.31
C SER A 11 7.21 -0.09 14.77
N HIS A 12 6.12 -0.21 15.52
CA HIS A 12 4.91 -0.93 15.12
C HIS A 12 3.82 0.04 14.59
N LEU A 13 4.15 1.34 14.50
CA LEU A 13 3.28 2.36 13.96
C LEU A 13 3.70 2.68 12.52
N PHE A 14 2.80 2.46 11.59
CA PHE A 14 2.95 2.89 10.19
C PHE A 14 2.07 4.10 9.94
N THR A 15 2.58 5.05 9.16
CA THR A 15 1.89 6.32 8.92
C THR A 15 1.63 6.51 7.43
N GLY A 16 0.70 7.42 7.10
CA GLY A 16 0.45 7.84 5.73
C GLY A 16 0.81 9.31 5.53
N THR A 17 0.83 9.74 4.27
CA THR A 17 1.19 11.12 3.85
C THR A 17 -0.04 11.98 3.52
N GLY A 18 -1.24 11.43 3.72
CA GLY A 18 -2.49 12.13 3.50
C GLY A 18 -2.82 13.15 4.59
N LYS A 19 -3.61 14.16 4.26
CA LYS A 19 -4.29 15.09 5.19
C LYS A 19 -3.40 16.05 6.00
N PHE A 20 -2.10 16.11 5.76
CA PHE A 20 -1.26 17.17 6.32
C PHE A 20 -1.47 18.51 5.61
N ALA A 21 -1.46 19.60 6.37
CA ALA A 21 -1.60 20.96 5.84
C ALA A 21 -0.38 21.42 5.04
N SER A 22 0.80 20.86 5.32
CA SER A 22 2.05 21.16 4.62
C SER A 22 3.04 20.00 4.70
N SER A 23 4.02 19.98 3.80
CA SER A 23 5.08 18.97 3.79
C SER A 23 6.01 19.02 5.02
N PRO A 24 6.46 20.19 5.50
CA PRO A 24 7.25 20.27 6.74
C PRO A 24 6.53 19.65 7.94
N LEU A 25 5.23 19.94 8.11
CA LEU A 25 4.42 19.39 9.20
C LEU A 25 4.27 17.86 9.08
N MET A 26 4.13 17.34 7.86
CA MET A 26 4.11 15.89 7.61
C MET A 26 5.42 15.24 8.06
N VAL A 27 6.57 15.80 7.69
CA VAL A 27 7.88 15.26 8.06
C VAL A 27 8.11 15.31 9.56
N GLU A 28 7.75 16.42 10.21
CA GLU A 28 7.83 16.57 11.66
C GLU A 28 6.99 15.50 12.37
N ALA A 29 5.74 15.30 11.94
CA ALA A 29 4.86 14.29 12.50
C ALA A 29 5.40 12.86 12.30
N ILE A 30 5.96 12.56 11.13
CA ILE A 30 6.59 11.26 10.85
C ILE A 30 7.78 11.03 11.79
N ARG A 31 8.69 12.01 11.93
CA ARG A 31 9.85 11.94 12.82
C ARG A 31 9.42 11.75 14.28
N ALA A 32 8.47 12.56 14.76
CA ALA A 32 7.96 12.46 16.12
C ALA A 32 7.29 11.11 16.42
N SER A 33 6.62 10.52 15.42
CA SER A 33 5.97 9.21 15.57
C SER A 33 6.95 8.03 15.60
N GLY A 34 8.20 8.22 15.18
CA GLY A 34 9.17 7.14 14.99
C GLY A 34 8.76 6.12 13.92
N SER A 35 7.83 6.46 13.03
CA SER A 35 7.38 5.57 11.95
C SER A 35 8.51 5.31 10.97
N GLN A 36 8.81 4.03 10.73
CA GLN A 36 9.84 3.59 9.80
C GLN A 36 9.27 3.18 8.42
N LEU A 37 7.95 3.07 8.30
CA LEU A 37 7.25 2.69 7.07
C LEU A 37 6.10 3.66 6.80
N VAL A 38 6.18 4.37 5.68
CA VAL A 38 5.27 5.47 5.33
C VAL A 38 4.58 5.21 4.01
N THR A 39 3.24 5.25 4.01
CA THR A 39 2.45 5.02 2.80
C THR A 39 2.34 6.27 1.92
N LEU A 40 2.49 6.12 0.60
CA LEU A 40 2.27 7.19 -0.36
C LEU A 40 1.33 6.76 -1.50
N ALA A 41 0.43 7.66 -1.90
CA ALA A 41 -0.44 7.44 -3.04
C ALA A 41 0.23 7.89 -4.33
N MET A 42 0.34 6.99 -5.30
CA MET A 42 1.05 7.25 -6.56
C MET A 42 0.47 8.44 -7.35
N LYS A 43 -0.82 8.72 -7.22
CA LYS A 43 -1.48 9.88 -7.86
C LYS A 43 -0.95 11.25 -7.39
N ARG A 44 -0.22 11.30 -6.27
CA ARG A 44 0.31 12.54 -5.66
C ARG A 44 1.80 12.75 -5.92
N VAL A 45 2.45 11.84 -6.64
CA VAL A 45 3.86 11.94 -7.00
C VAL A 45 3.93 12.53 -8.41
N ASP A 46 4.61 13.66 -8.56
CA ASP A 46 4.86 14.23 -9.88
C ASP A 46 6.21 13.73 -10.39
N LEU A 47 6.17 12.65 -11.15
CA LEU A 47 7.37 12.05 -11.73
C LEU A 47 7.93 12.87 -12.92
N ARG A 48 7.20 13.90 -13.40
CA ARG A 48 7.55 14.66 -14.62
C ARG A 48 8.11 16.04 -14.30
N GLN A 49 7.61 16.69 -13.25
CA GLN A 49 8.15 17.95 -12.78
C GLN A 49 8.94 17.66 -11.51
N HIS A 50 10.21 18.06 -11.45
CA HIS A 50 11.10 17.90 -10.28
C HIS A 50 10.66 18.71 -9.04
N ASN A 51 9.35 18.95 -8.87
CA ASN A 51 8.75 19.63 -7.74
C ASN A 51 7.98 18.63 -6.87
N ASP A 52 8.69 17.62 -6.38
CA ASP A 52 8.11 16.55 -5.59
C ASP A 52 8.04 16.95 -4.11
N ALA A 53 7.09 17.84 -3.79
CA ALA A 53 6.87 18.37 -2.44
C ALA A 53 6.58 17.28 -1.38
N ILE A 54 6.29 16.05 -1.81
CA ILE A 54 6.03 14.89 -0.93
C ILE A 54 7.19 13.89 -0.96
N LEU A 55 7.69 13.51 -2.14
CA LEU A 55 8.67 12.42 -2.26
C LEU A 55 10.05 12.81 -1.71
N ALA A 56 10.57 13.98 -2.11
CA ALA A 56 11.92 14.40 -1.71
C ALA A 56 12.06 14.54 -0.17
N PRO A 57 11.11 15.17 0.55
CA PRO A 57 11.18 15.26 2.01
C PRO A 57 11.09 13.90 2.73
N LEU A 58 10.40 12.91 2.16
CA LEU A 58 10.34 11.56 2.73
C LEU A 58 11.63 10.78 2.52
N ILE A 59 12.26 10.92 1.35
CA ILE A 59 13.58 10.35 1.08
C ILE A 59 14.60 10.93 2.05
N GLU A 60 14.60 12.25 2.24
CA GLU A 60 15.48 12.94 3.20
C GLU A 60 15.21 12.50 4.65
N ALA A 61 13.95 12.20 5.00
CA ALA A 61 13.59 11.66 6.31
C ALA A 61 14.07 10.22 6.55
N GLY A 62 14.58 9.51 5.52
CA GLY A 62 15.16 8.17 5.65
C GLY A 62 14.14 7.08 5.96
N VAL A 63 12.85 7.31 5.70
CA VAL A 63 11.79 6.32 5.94
C VAL A 63 11.68 5.31 4.79
N THR A 64 11.21 4.10 5.09
CA THR A 64 10.83 3.15 4.04
C THR A 64 9.51 3.60 3.40
N LEU A 65 9.50 3.72 2.09
CA LEU A 65 8.30 4.08 1.33
C LEU A 65 7.46 2.85 0.99
N LEU A 66 6.14 2.95 1.22
CA LEU A 66 5.17 1.93 0.86
C LEU A 66 4.14 2.52 -0.13
N PRO A 67 4.38 2.41 -1.45
CA PRO A 67 3.42 2.90 -2.43
C PRO A 67 2.10 2.14 -2.29
N ASN A 68 1.00 2.84 -2.53
CA ASN A 68 -0.33 2.26 -2.48
C ASN A 68 -1.10 2.46 -3.79
N THR A 69 -2.12 1.63 -3.99
CA THR A 69 -3.00 1.68 -5.16
C THR A 69 -4.26 2.52 -4.89
N SER A 70 -4.19 3.52 -4.00
CA SER A 70 -5.36 4.34 -3.63
C SER A 70 -6.04 4.93 -4.88
N GLY A 71 -7.35 4.71 -4.96
CA GLY A 71 -8.19 5.16 -6.07
C GLY A 71 -8.21 4.22 -7.27
N ALA A 72 -7.66 3.00 -7.16
CA ALA A 72 -8.01 1.87 -8.01
C ALA A 72 -9.37 1.29 -7.61
N LYS A 73 -10.19 0.96 -8.60
CA LYS A 73 -11.53 0.38 -8.46
C LYS A 73 -11.58 -1.09 -8.86
N THR A 74 -10.60 -1.56 -9.63
CA THR A 74 -10.49 -2.94 -10.13
C THR A 74 -9.11 -3.51 -9.88
N ALA A 75 -8.99 -4.83 -9.98
CA ALA A 75 -7.70 -5.52 -9.89
C ALA A 75 -6.71 -5.05 -10.97
N GLU A 76 -7.20 -4.82 -12.19
CA GLU A 76 -6.38 -4.37 -13.32
C GLU A 76 -5.77 -2.99 -13.06
N GLU A 77 -6.58 -2.03 -12.60
CA GLU A 77 -6.10 -0.69 -12.23
C GLU A 77 -5.06 -0.75 -11.10
N ALA A 78 -5.28 -1.62 -10.11
CA ALA A 78 -4.36 -1.78 -9.00
C ALA A 78 -3.03 -2.41 -9.43
N ILE A 79 -3.07 -3.42 -10.31
CA ILE A 79 -1.86 -4.05 -10.87
C ILE A 79 -1.07 -3.03 -11.69
N PHE A 80 -1.74 -2.25 -12.54
CA PHE A 80 -1.09 -1.21 -13.32
C PHE A 80 -0.42 -0.16 -12.43
N ALA A 81 -1.13 0.33 -11.40
CA ALA A 81 -0.57 1.28 -10.44
C ALA A 81 0.65 0.70 -9.68
N ALA A 82 0.62 -0.59 -9.35
CA ALA A 82 1.73 -1.27 -8.69
C ALA A 82 2.98 -1.37 -9.58
N GLN A 83 2.79 -1.70 -10.86
CA GLN A 83 3.88 -1.76 -11.85
C GLN A 83 4.50 -0.37 -12.04
N LEU A 84 3.67 0.67 -12.18
CA LEU A 84 4.17 2.05 -12.23
C LEU A 84 4.95 2.43 -10.98
N ALA A 85 4.46 2.05 -9.79
CA ALA A 85 5.15 2.31 -8.53
C ALA A 85 6.52 1.61 -8.47
N ARG A 86 6.62 0.38 -8.97
CA ARG A 86 7.87 -0.36 -9.04
C ARG A 86 8.88 0.34 -9.94
N GLU A 87 8.48 0.75 -11.14
CA GLU A 87 9.36 1.47 -12.07
C GLU A 87 9.78 2.83 -11.52
N ALA A 88 8.86 3.56 -10.89
CA ALA A 88 9.10 4.91 -10.40
C ALA A 88 9.97 4.97 -9.13
N LEU A 89 9.82 3.99 -8.22
CA LEU A 89 10.44 4.01 -6.89
C LEU A 89 11.45 2.88 -6.67
N GLY A 90 11.64 1.98 -7.64
CA GLY A 90 12.55 0.85 -7.52
C GLY A 90 12.18 -0.14 -6.40
N THR A 91 10.89 -0.24 -6.04
CA THR A 91 10.42 -1.05 -4.92
C THR A 91 9.45 -2.15 -5.36
N ASN A 92 9.53 -3.32 -4.72
CA ASN A 92 8.54 -4.39 -4.88
C ASN A 92 7.54 -4.44 -3.71
N TRP A 93 7.62 -3.53 -2.74
CA TRP A 93 6.65 -3.43 -1.65
C TRP A 93 5.42 -2.62 -2.07
N LEU A 94 4.23 -3.10 -1.77
CA LEU A 94 2.98 -2.45 -2.16
C LEU A 94 1.90 -2.59 -1.09
N LYS A 95 1.25 -1.48 -0.73
CA LYS A 95 -0.03 -1.51 -0.03
C LYS A 95 -1.17 -1.61 -1.04
N LEU A 96 -1.77 -2.79 -1.13
CA LEU A 96 -2.87 -3.05 -2.06
C LEU A 96 -4.19 -2.55 -1.47
N GLU A 97 -4.84 -1.67 -2.22
CA GLU A 97 -6.10 -1.01 -1.89
C GLU A 97 -6.97 -0.95 -3.14
N ILE A 98 -8.17 -1.55 -3.08
CA ILE A 98 -9.13 -1.52 -4.19
C ILE A 98 -10.49 -1.13 -3.63
N HIS A 99 -10.96 0.07 -3.99
CA HIS A 99 -12.18 0.66 -3.44
C HIS A 99 -13.11 1.07 -4.60
N PRO A 100 -14.10 0.23 -4.98
CA PRO A 100 -15.02 0.56 -6.08
C PRO A 100 -15.85 1.83 -5.81
N ASP A 101 -16.29 2.03 -4.56
CA ASP A 101 -17.03 3.22 -4.12
C ASP A 101 -16.14 4.14 -3.27
N ALA A 102 -15.84 5.31 -3.82
CA ALA A 102 -15.01 6.34 -3.17
C ALA A 102 -15.69 7.02 -1.96
N ARG A 103 -17.00 6.88 -1.79
CA ARG A 103 -17.74 7.47 -0.64
C ARG A 103 -17.46 6.72 0.64
N TRP A 104 -17.41 5.39 0.58
CA TRP A 104 -17.31 4.52 1.75
C TRP A 104 -15.92 3.92 1.95
N LEU A 105 -15.12 3.84 0.87
CA LEU A 105 -13.78 3.27 0.91
C LEU A 105 -13.74 1.85 1.51
N LEU A 106 -14.77 1.05 1.22
CA LEU A 106 -14.79 -0.36 1.57
C LEU A 106 -14.01 -1.16 0.51
N PRO A 107 -13.08 -2.04 0.91
CA PRO A 107 -12.30 -2.80 -0.05
C PRO A 107 -13.16 -3.90 -0.70
N ASP A 108 -12.98 -4.11 -1.99
CA ASP A 108 -13.58 -5.25 -2.69
C ASP A 108 -12.73 -6.50 -2.45
N PRO A 109 -13.26 -7.54 -1.76
CA PRO A 109 -12.45 -8.69 -1.40
C PRO A 109 -12.11 -9.60 -2.59
N ILE A 110 -12.96 -9.62 -3.62
CA ILE A 110 -12.75 -10.46 -4.80
C ILE A 110 -11.69 -9.82 -5.68
N GLU A 111 -11.80 -8.52 -5.96
CA GLU A 111 -10.79 -7.80 -6.73
C GLU A 111 -9.45 -7.75 -5.98
N THR A 112 -9.47 -7.56 -4.66
CA THR A 112 -8.24 -7.58 -3.84
C THR A 112 -7.53 -8.92 -3.92
N LEU A 113 -8.27 -10.04 -3.83
CA LEU A 113 -7.68 -11.37 -3.94
C LEU A 113 -7.06 -11.60 -5.33
N LYS A 114 -7.79 -11.26 -6.40
CA LYS A 114 -7.29 -11.38 -7.79
C LYS A 114 -5.99 -10.59 -7.99
N ALA A 115 -5.96 -9.34 -7.56
CA ALA A 115 -4.77 -8.49 -7.67
C ALA A 115 -3.61 -9.02 -6.83
N ALA A 116 -3.87 -9.45 -5.59
CA ALA A 116 -2.86 -10.01 -4.71
C ALA A 116 -2.19 -11.25 -5.32
N GLU A 117 -2.99 -12.19 -5.86
CA GLU A 117 -2.46 -13.39 -6.53
C GLU A 117 -1.56 -13.05 -7.73
N ALA A 118 -1.98 -12.09 -8.57
CA ALA A 118 -1.21 -11.66 -9.72
C ALA A 118 0.09 -10.96 -9.32
N LEU A 119 0.05 -10.07 -8.33
CA LEU A 119 1.20 -9.29 -7.88
C LEU A 119 2.23 -10.14 -7.13
N VAL A 120 1.78 -11.08 -6.30
CA VAL A 120 2.69 -12.04 -5.63
C VAL A 120 3.44 -12.88 -6.67
N LYS A 121 2.77 -13.35 -7.74
CA LYS A 121 3.44 -14.05 -8.85
C LYS A 121 4.47 -13.19 -9.58
N GLN A 122 4.30 -11.87 -9.58
CA GLN A 122 5.25 -10.89 -10.13
C GLN A 122 6.34 -10.46 -9.11
N GLY A 123 6.43 -11.13 -7.95
CA GLY A 123 7.46 -10.88 -6.94
C GLY A 123 7.22 -9.64 -6.06
N PHE A 124 5.99 -9.13 -6.00
CA PHE A 124 5.64 -8.07 -5.04
C PHE A 124 5.50 -8.62 -3.61
N VAL A 125 5.94 -7.81 -2.64
CA VAL A 125 5.54 -7.93 -1.23
C VAL A 125 4.24 -7.14 -1.06
N VAL A 126 3.12 -7.87 -1.02
CA VAL A 126 1.77 -7.29 -1.00
C VAL A 126 1.23 -7.19 0.43
N LEU A 127 0.87 -5.98 0.85
CA LEU A 127 0.17 -5.68 2.10
C LEU A 127 -1.28 -5.29 1.77
N PRO A 128 -2.25 -6.23 1.78
CA PRO A 128 -3.61 -5.96 1.35
C PRO A 128 -4.44 -5.26 2.44
N THR A 129 -5.20 -4.25 2.02
CA THR A 129 -6.28 -3.69 2.84
C THR A 129 -7.50 -4.59 2.70
N ALA A 130 -7.92 -5.21 3.81
CA ALA A 130 -9.03 -6.13 3.84
C ALA A 130 -10.14 -5.63 4.77
N ALA A 131 -11.39 -5.87 4.38
CA ALA A 131 -12.52 -5.72 5.28
C ALA A 131 -12.59 -6.93 6.21
N ARG A 132 -13.11 -6.75 7.42
CA ARG A 132 -13.44 -7.86 8.31
C ARG A 132 -14.65 -8.62 7.76
N ILE A 133 -14.40 -9.61 6.92
CA ILE A 133 -15.44 -10.54 6.46
C ILE A 133 -15.69 -11.54 7.57
N ARG A 134 -16.90 -11.57 8.12
CA ARG A 134 -17.33 -12.71 8.93
C ARG A 134 -17.45 -13.90 7.98
N CYS A 135 -16.46 -14.78 8.02
CA CYS A 135 -16.53 -16.02 7.28
C CYS A 135 -17.68 -16.86 7.85
N CYS A 136 -18.79 -16.98 7.13
CA CYS A 136 -19.78 -18.03 7.40
C CYS A 136 -19.09 -19.36 7.10
N ALA A 137 -18.57 -20.02 8.13
CA ALA A 137 -17.74 -21.22 8.05
C ALA A 137 -18.46 -22.48 7.55
N SER A 138 -19.57 -22.36 6.82
CA SER A 138 -20.38 -23.50 6.36
C SER A 138 -19.98 -24.06 4.99
N GLY A 139 -19.20 -23.32 4.17
CA GLY A 139 -18.92 -23.71 2.77
C GLY A 139 -17.50 -24.22 2.45
N TRP A 140 -16.48 -23.81 3.19
CA TRP A 140 -15.08 -23.96 2.74
C TRP A 140 -14.50 -25.38 2.89
N LYS A 141 -15.12 -26.27 3.67
CA LYS A 141 -14.55 -27.62 3.91
C LYS A 141 -14.54 -28.56 2.70
N ARG A 142 -15.10 -28.22 1.54
CA ARG A 142 -15.25 -29.17 0.42
C ARG A 142 -14.22 -29.06 -0.72
N SER A 143 -13.44 -27.99 -0.82
CA SER A 143 -12.58 -27.78 -2.00
C SER A 143 -11.08 -28.02 -1.79
N ALA A 144 -10.63 -28.22 -0.55
CA ALA A 144 -9.21 -28.49 -0.26
C ALA A 144 -8.83 -29.99 -0.29
N ALA A 145 -9.80 -30.88 -0.58
CA ALA A 145 -9.57 -32.34 -0.65
C ALA A 145 -9.38 -32.86 -2.09
N ARG A 146 -9.26 -31.97 -3.07
CA ARG A 146 -9.00 -32.32 -4.47
C ARG A 146 -7.96 -31.38 -5.07
N ARG A 147 -6.71 -31.54 -4.67
CA ARG A 147 -5.52 -31.22 -5.46
C ARG A 147 -4.30 -31.84 -4.79
#